data_AF-A0AAU6WVJ7-F1
#
_entry.id   AF-A0AAU6WVJ7-F1
#
_cell.length_a   1.000
_cell.length_b   1.000
_cell.length_c   1.000
_cell.angle_alpha   90.00
_cell.angle_beta   90.00
_cell.angle_gamma   90.00
#
_symmetry.space_group_name_H-M   'P 1'
#
loop_
_entity.id
_entity.type
_entity.pdbx_description
1 polymer ?
#
loop_
_entity_poly.entity_id
_entity_poly.type
_entity_poly.pdbx_seq_one_letter_code
_entity_poly.pdbx_strand_id
1 'polypeptide(L)' 'MCTENRRLDELLSKKIHLLIGGAYGFSEEMYSRANEKVSLSKMTFTHQMIRLFIVEQVYRADQILQGKPYHND' A
#
# COMPACT_ATOMS: atom_id res chain seq x y z
N MET A 1 -29.63 -12.99 6.01
CA MET A 1 -28.46 -13.79 5.56
C MET A 1 -27.30 -12.95 5.02
N CYS A 2 -27.47 -11.78 4.39
CA CYS A 2 -26.32 -10.96 3.93
C CYS A 2 -25.65 -10.05 4.99
N THR A 3 -26.25 -9.87 6.16
CA THR A 3 -25.74 -8.94 7.21
C THR A 3 -24.71 -9.58 8.15
N GLU A 4 -24.72 -10.90 8.29
CA GLU A 4 -23.83 -11.64 9.20
C GLU A 4 -22.41 -11.81 8.62
N ASN A 5 -22.29 -12.13 7.33
CA ASN A 5 -21.00 -12.26 6.65
C ASN A 5 -20.21 -10.95 6.64
N ARG A 6 -20.87 -9.80 6.42
CA ARG A 6 -20.19 -8.49 6.43
C ARG A 6 -19.50 -8.19 7.77
N ARG A 7 -20.08 -8.65 8.88
CA ARG A 7 -19.51 -8.43 10.23
C ARG A 7 -18.31 -9.34 10.51
N LEU A 8 -18.31 -10.55 9.95
CA LEU A 8 -17.16 -11.45 9.99
C LEU A 8 -16.02 -10.97 9.06
N ASP A 9 -16.35 -10.44 7.88
CA ASP A 9 -15.38 -9.84 6.97
C ASP A 9 -14.67 -8.62 7.59
N GLU A 10 -15.39 -7.76 8.31
CA GLU A 10 -14.81 -6.64 9.06
C GLU A 10 -13.91 -7.10 10.22
N LEU A 11 -14.24 -8.20 10.89
CA LEU A 11 -13.44 -8.79 11.97
C LEU A 11 -12.18 -9.50 11.46
N LEU A 12 -12.22 -10.06 10.25
CA LEU A 12 -11.09 -10.73 9.61
C LEU A 12 -10.20 -9.79 8.77
N SER A 13 -10.69 -8.58 8.48
CA SER A 13 -9.96 -7.58 7.70
C SER A 13 -8.71 -7.09 8.45
N LYS A 14 -7.54 -7.47 7.94
CA LYS A 14 -6.26 -6.91 8.39
C LYS A 14 -6.09 -5.51 7.78
N LYS A 15 -5.93 -4.51 8.63
CA LYS A 15 -5.63 -3.14 8.21
C LYS A 15 -4.15 -2.99 7.91
N ILE A 16 -3.84 -2.42 6.75
CA ILE A 16 -2.48 -2.05 6.35
C ILE A 16 -2.42 -0.53 6.30
N HIS A 17 -1.45 0.05 7.00
CA HIS A 17 -1.19 1.48 7.00
C HIS A 17 0.08 1.76 6.19
N LEU A 18 -0.05 2.46 5.07
CA LEU A 18 1.08 2.93 4.27
C LEU A 18 1.47 4.33 4.72
N LEU A 19 2.72 4.48 5.14
CA LEU A 19 3.27 5.71 5.68
C LEU A 19 4.23 6.33 4.67
N ILE A 20 4.00 7.58 4.29
CA ILE A 20 4.86 8.36 3.39
C ILE A 20 5.49 9.47 4.22
N GLY A 21 6.81 9.44 4.37
CA GLY A 21 7.55 10.40 5.18
C GLY A 21 7.58 11.78 4.54
N GLY A 22 8.05 12.81 5.25
CA GLY A 22 8.28 14.14 4.69
C GLY A 22 9.62 14.25 3.96
N ALA A 23 10.05 15.47 3.62
CA ALA A 23 11.34 15.70 2.93
C ALA A 23 12.56 15.17 3.71
N TYR A 24 12.44 15.06 5.03
CA TYR A 24 13.49 14.58 5.92
C TYR A 24 13.29 13.11 6.36
N GLY A 25 12.27 12.42 5.82
CA GLY A 25 11.93 11.05 6.21
C GLY A 25 11.20 10.97 7.56
N PHE A 26 11.32 9.81 8.23
CA PHE A 26 10.74 9.52 9.54
C PHE A 26 11.79 9.54 10.66
N SER A 27 11.33 9.58 11.91
CA SER A 27 12.20 9.36 13.08
C SER A 27 12.70 7.90 13.13
N GLU A 28 13.82 7.68 13.82
CA GLU A 28 14.35 6.32 14.03
C GLU A 28 13.34 5.41 14.73
N GLU A 29 12.61 5.93 15.72
CA GLU A 29 11.55 5.20 16.42
C GLU A 29 10.48 4.68 15.46
N MET A 30 10.05 5.50 14.49
CA MET A 30 9.09 5.07 13.47
C MET A 30 9.66 3.98 12.57
N TYR A 31 10.93 4.08 12.18
CA TYR A 31 11.58 3.02 11.41
C TYR A 31 11.70 1.72 12.20
N SER A 32 12.04 1.78 13.49
CA SER A 32 12.09 0.61 14.37
C SER A 32 10.70 -0.01 14.60
N ARG A 33 9.64 0.79 14.57
CA ARG A 33 8.26 0.31 14.71
C ARG A 33 7.68 -0.27 13.41
N ALA A 34 8.14 0.18 12.26
CA ALA A 34 7.58 -0.24 10.98
C ALA A 34 7.69 -1.76 10.80
N ASN A 35 6.60 -2.39 10.35
CA ASN A 35 6.60 -3.83 10.08
C ASN A 35 7.49 -4.16 8.89
N GLU A 36 7.50 -3.30 7.88
CA GLU A 36 8.25 -3.47 6.64
C GLU A 36 8.71 -2.11 6.11
N LYS A 37 9.82 -2.10 5.36
CA LYS A 37 10.31 -0.93 4.63
C LYS A 37 10.36 -1.24 3.14
N VAL A 38 9.54 -0.51 2.37
CA VAL A 38 9.46 -0.66 0.91
C VAL A 38 10.15 0.52 0.23
N SER A 39 10.98 0.21 -0.77
CA SER A 39 11.57 1.22 -1.66
C SER A 39 10.98 1.08 -3.06
N LEU A 40 10.44 2.18 -3.62
CA LEU A 40 9.94 2.18 -5.00
C LEU A 40 11.09 2.29 -6.03
N SER A 41 12.21 2.91 -5.65
CA SER A 41 13.36 3.16 -6.54
C SER A 41 14.57 3.62 -5.73
N LYS A 42 15.75 3.65 -6.38
CA LYS A 42 16.94 4.35 -5.87
C LYS A 42 16.88 5.88 -6.08
N MET A 43 15.93 6.38 -6.86
CA MET A 43 15.72 7.81 -7.12
C MET A 43 14.94 8.51 -6.00
N THR A 44 15.15 9.81 -5.83
CA THR A 44 14.36 10.66 -4.93
C THR A 44 13.16 11.25 -5.68
N PHE A 45 11.95 10.91 -5.26
CA PHE A 45 10.71 11.44 -5.83
C PHE A 45 10.09 12.54 -4.97
N THR A 46 9.29 13.41 -5.59
CA THR A 46 8.49 14.39 -4.84
C THR A 46 7.33 13.71 -4.11
N HIS A 47 6.87 14.33 -3.01
CA HIS A 47 5.72 13.85 -2.23
C HIS A 47 4.42 13.73 -3.03
N GLN A 48 4.26 14.54 -4.07
CA GLN A 48 3.07 14.46 -4.92
C GLN A 48 3.12 13.21 -5.82
N MET A 49 4.29 12.89 -6.38
CA MET A 49 4.46 11.73 -7.26
C MET A 49 4.33 10.40 -6.50
N ILE A 50 4.96 10.30 -5.32
CA ILE A 50 4.98 9.03 -4.57
C ILE A 50 3.57 8.55 -4.20
N ARG A 51 2.64 9.47 -3.91
CA ARG A 51 1.23 9.14 -3.62
C ARG A 51 0.55 8.49 -4.82
N LEU A 52 0.74 9.06 -6.01
CA LEU A 52 0.19 8.50 -7.25
C LEU A 52 0.79 7.14 -7.57
N PHE A 53 2.11 6.99 -7.42
CA PHE A 53 2.79 5.72 -7.68
C PHE A 53 2.33 4.62 -6.74
N ILE A 54 2.17 4.89 -5.45
CA ILE A 54 1.68 3.89 -4.50
C ILE A 54 0.26 3.45 -4.85
N VAL A 55 -0.63 4.37 -5.19
CA VAL A 55 -2.01 4.04 -5.59
C VAL A 55 -2.02 3.16 -6.84
N GLU A 56 -1.22 3.51 -7.84
CA GLU A 56 -1.08 2.73 -9.07
C GLU A 56 -0.55 1.31 -8.78
N GLN A 57 0.48 1.18 -7.92
CA GLN A 57 1.04 -0.12 -7.60
C GLN A 57 0.09 -1.01 -6.79
N VAL A 58 -0.71 -0.43 -5.90
CA VAL A 58 -1.77 -1.18 -5.20
C VAL A 58 -2.83 -1.65 -6.18
N TYR A 59 -3.26 -0.79 -7.10
CA TYR A 59 -4.18 -1.18 -8.17
C TYR A 59 -3.61 -2.29 -9.05
N ARG A 60 -2.34 -2.17 -9.47
CA ARG A 60 -1.64 -3.20 -10.25
C ARG A 60 -1.60 -4.53 -9.50
N ALA A 61 -1.25 -4.53 -8.22
CA ALA A 61 -1.21 -5.73 -7.40
C ALA A 61 -2.59 -6.40 -7.34
N ASP A 62 -3.67 -5.63 -7.14
CA ASP A 62 -5.04 -6.14 -7.13
C ASP A 62 -5.43 -6.77 -8.49
N GLN A 63 -5.10 -6.12 -9.59
CA GLN A 63 -5.37 -6.65 -10.94
C GLN A 63 -4.62 -7.96 -11.22
N ILE A 64 -3.36 -8.05 -10.78
CA ILE A 64 -2.55 -9.29 -10.85
C ILE A 64 -3.19 -10.40 -10.02
N LEU A 65 -3.61 -10.11 -8.79
CA LEU A 65 -4.25 -11.09 -7.90
C LEU A 65 -5.59 -11.61 -8.45
N GLN A 66 -6.31 -10.77 -9.18
CA GLN A 66 -7.56 -11.15 -9.88
C GLN A 66 -7.31 -11.91 -11.19
N GLY A 67 -6.05 -12.09 -11.61
CA GLY A 67 -5.71 -12.73 -12.88
C GLY A 67 -6.17 -11.94 -14.11
N LYS A 68 -6.45 -10.64 -13.97
CA LYS A 68 -6.83 -9.78 -15.09
C LYS A 68 -5.58 -9.39 -15.87
N PRO A 69 -5.66 -9.30 -17.21
CA PRO A 69 -4.57 -8.73 -18.00
C PRO A 69 -4.39 -7.28 -17.59
N TYR A 70 -3.31 -7.03 -16.85
CA TYR A 70 -2.89 -5.70 -16.46
C TYR A 70 -1.84 -5.17 -17.46
N HIS A 71 -1.04 -6.07 -18.06
CA HIS A 71 -0.19 -5.76 -19.20
C HIS A 71 -0.96 -6.13 -20.47
N ASN A 72 -1.14 -5.15 -21.35
CA ASN A 72 -1.56 -5.40 -22.72
C ASN A 72 -0.29 -5.73 -23.50
N ASP A 73 -0.04 -7.02 -23.73
CA ASP A 73 0.77 -7.49 -24.85
C ASP A 73 -0.16 -8.08 -25.92
#